data_AF-A0A944AJX7-F1
#
_entry.id   AF-A0A944AJX7-F1
#
_cell.length_a   1.000
_cell.length_b   1.000
_cell.length_c   1.000
_cell.angle_alpha   90.00
_cell.angle_beta   90.00
_cell.angle_gamma   90.00
#
_symmetry.space_group_name_H-M   'P 1'
#
loop_
_entity.id
_entity.type
_entity.pdbx_description
1 polymer ?
#
loop_
_entity_poly.entity_id
_entity_poly.type
_entity_poly.pdbx_seq_one_letter_code
_entity_poly.pdbx_strand_id
1 'polypeptide(L)'
;FTGNYIYSVDEIQSRREKIDLAVSQILAGMPDTDDEYQKVKYIYDSIIYQTEYDISAEDNQNICSVFLKGRSVCQGYAKAMQYLLNNAGIEAVLVLGKVHQGDGHAWNLVSVNDNWYYIDATWGDAYYLLGDDVQTQMTRTAAINYDYFCVTTEQIEQTHVMDMVIPMPECSAISDNYYVREGLYFTSYEEDRIAELFKTAREENRETITVKCSDGAIYENMVTELIKNQTVFQYVDAPDGTIAYTDNEQQNSITFWL
;
A
#
# COMPACT_ATOMS: atom_id res chain seq x y z
N PHE A 1 23.68 -32.01 3.78
CA PHE A 1 22.91 -30.85 4.25
C PHE A 1 21.87 -31.39 5.22
N THR A 2 22.02 -31.18 6.53
CA THR A 2 21.01 -31.58 7.52
C THR A 2 20.39 -30.30 8.04
N GLY A 3 19.15 -30.01 7.62
CA GLY A 3 18.39 -28.91 8.20
C GLY A 3 18.01 -29.25 9.64
N ASN A 4 18.22 -28.31 10.56
CA ASN A 4 17.71 -28.42 11.92
C ASN A 4 16.33 -27.73 11.96
N TYR A 5 15.33 -28.41 12.49
CA TYR A 5 14.04 -27.78 12.79
C TYR A 5 14.16 -26.98 14.08
N ILE A 6 13.70 -25.73 14.04
CA ILE A 6 13.74 -24.81 15.19
C ILE A 6 12.61 -25.14 16.18
N TYR A 7 11.57 -25.85 15.73
CA TYR A 7 10.38 -26.19 16.50
C TYR A 7 10.10 -27.69 16.50
N SER A 8 9.45 -28.16 17.56
CA SER A 8 8.90 -29.51 17.64
C SER A 8 7.69 -29.70 16.72
N VAL A 9 7.30 -30.97 16.48
CA VAL A 9 6.14 -31.32 15.65
C VAL A 9 4.85 -30.73 16.22
N ASP A 10 4.65 -30.80 17.54
CA ASP A 10 3.44 -30.29 18.21
C ASP A 10 3.36 -28.76 18.09
N GLU A 11 4.50 -28.09 18.22
CA GLU A 11 4.62 -26.64 18.03
C GLU A 11 4.31 -26.20 16.60
N ILE A 12 4.77 -26.96 15.59
CA ILE A 12 4.46 -26.70 14.19
C ILE A 12 2.96 -26.87 13.95
N GLN A 13 2.36 -27.94 14.47
CA GLN A 13 0.93 -28.19 14.33
C GLN A 13 0.08 -27.09 14.97
N SER A 14 0.43 -26.68 16.20
CA SER A 14 -0.29 -25.59 16.89
C SER A 14 -0.16 -24.24 16.17
N ARG A 15 1.01 -23.91 15.62
CA ARG A 15 1.20 -22.69 14.83
C ARG A 15 0.35 -22.73 13.56
N ARG A 16 0.34 -23.87 12.84
CA ARG A 16 -0.45 -24.05 11.62
C ARG A 16 -1.94 -23.83 11.88
N GLU A 17 -2.52 -24.46 12.90
CA GLU A 17 -3.95 -24.31 13.21
C GLU A 17 -4.34 -22.85 13.51
N LYS A 18 -3.46 -22.10 14.19
CA LYS A 18 -3.68 -20.68 14.48
C LYS A 18 -3.56 -19.81 13.22
N ILE A 19 -2.59 -20.12 12.35
CA ILE A 19 -2.45 -19.43 11.05
C ILE A 19 -3.68 -19.71 10.18
N ASP A 20 -4.11 -20.96 10.07
CA ASP A 20 -5.27 -21.36 9.28
C ASP A 20 -6.54 -20.66 9.77
N LEU A 21 -6.71 -20.52 11.09
CA LEU A 21 -7.81 -19.77 11.69
C LEU A 21 -7.75 -18.28 11.33
N ALA A 22 -6.60 -17.63 11.52
CA ALA A 22 -6.42 -16.20 11.21
C ALA A 22 -6.66 -15.92 9.72
N VAL A 23 -6.10 -16.76 8.84
CA VAL A 23 -6.28 -16.67 7.39
C VAL A 23 -7.73 -16.87 6.99
N SER A 24 -8.41 -17.87 7.57
CA SER A 24 -9.84 -18.08 7.31
C SER A 24 -10.70 -16.90 7.75
N GLN A 25 -10.36 -16.26 8.87
CA GLN A 25 -11.08 -15.07 9.36
C GLN A 25 -10.90 -13.88 8.42
N ILE A 26 -9.69 -13.63 7.93
CA ILE A 26 -9.42 -12.58 6.95
C ILE A 26 -10.17 -12.88 5.66
N LEU A 27 -10.01 -14.07 5.08
CA LEU A 27 -10.62 -14.42 3.80
C LEU A 27 -12.16 -14.48 3.86
N ALA A 28 -12.75 -14.71 5.04
CA ALA A 28 -14.21 -14.66 5.20
C ALA A 28 -14.80 -13.25 5.01
N GLY A 29 -14.01 -12.19 5.19
CA GLY A 29 -14.43 -10.81 4.93
C GLY A 29 -14.09 -10.31 3.53
N MET A 30 -13.42 -11.13 2.72
CA MET A 30 -13.02 -10.75 1.37
C MET A 30 -14.24 -10.58 0.45
N PRO A 31 -14.23 -9.56 -0.44
CA PRO A 31 -15.31 -9.37 -1.41
C PRO A 31 -15.54 -10.60 -2.30
N ASP A 32 -16.81 -11.03 -2.40
CA ASP A 32 -17.25 -12.08 -3.33
C ASP A 32 -17.53 -11.45 -4.70
N THR A 33 -16.49 -11.38 -5.53
CA THR A 33 -16.49 -10.73 -6.85
C THR A 33 -15.49 -11.42 -7.78
N ASP A 34 -15.66 -11.29 -9.08
CA ASP A 34 -14.67 -11.76 -10.07
C ASP A 34 -13.55 -10.72 -10.29
N ASP A 35 -13.74 -9.48 -9.81
CA ASP A 35 -12.75 -8.42 -9.94
C ASP A 35 -11.59 -8.59 -8.94
N GLU A 36 -10.45 -9.07 -9.42
CA GLU A 36 -9.29 -9.38 -8.58
C GLU A 36 -8.75 -8.14 -7.85
N TYR A 37 -8.86 -6.95 -8.45
CA TYR A 37 -8.46 -5.69 -7.81
C TYR A 37 -9.08 -5.53 -6.42
N GLN A 38 -10.38 -5.81 -6.27
CA GLN A 38 -11.08 -5.65 -4.99
C GLN A 38 -10.58 -6.63 -3.94
N LYS A 39 -10.25 -7.87 -4.34
CA LYS A 39 -9.69 -8.89 -3.46
C LYS A 39 -8.27 -8.53 -3.03
N VAL A 40 -7.42 -8.12 -3.98
CA VAL A 40 -6.03 -7.72 -3.72
C VAL A 40 -5.99 -6.51 -2.79
N LYS A 41 -6.82 -5.50 -3.05
CA LYS A 41 -6.95 -4.32 -2.19
C LYS A 41 -7.42 -4.70 -0.78
N TYR A 42 -8.43 -5.55 -0.66
CA TYR A 42 -8.89 -6.04 0.64
C TYR A 42 -7.77 -6.73 1.44
N ILE A 43 -6.99 -7.60 0.79
CA ILE A 43 -5.87 -8.30 1.44
C ILE A 43 -4.76 -7.33 1.84
N TYR A 44 -4.43 -6.38 0.96
CA TYR A 44 -3.45 -5.32 1.22
C TYR A 44 -3.82 -4.51 2.46
N ASP A 45 -5.04 -3.99 2.48
CA ASP A 45 -5.58 -3.21 3.58
C ASP A 45 -5.59 -4.04 4.88
N SER A 46 -6.04 -5.30 4.79
CA SER A 46 -6.11 -6.21 5.95
C SER A 46 -4.73 -6.43 6.58
N ILE A 47 -3.70 -6.67 5.77
CA ILE A 47 -2.32 -6.85 6.27
C ILE A 47 -1.81 -5.60 6.96
N ILE A 48 -2.01 -4.42 6.36
CA ILE A 48 -1.56 -3.15 6.92
C ILE A 48 -2.28 -2.86 8.24
N TYR A 49 -3.59 -3.11 8.33
CA TYR A 49 -4.33 -2.86 9.58
C TYR A 49 -3.96 -3.79 10.72
N GLN A 50 -3.65 -5.05 10.42
CA GLN A 50 -3.42 -6.08 11.43
C GLN A 50 -1.94 -6.28 11.78
N THR A 51 -1.04 -5.54 11.15
CA THR A 51 0.41 -5.69 11.33
C THR A 51 1.04 -4.35 11.68
N GLU A 52 1.90 -4.34 12.69
CA GLU A 52 2.76 -3.21 13.03
C GLU A 52 4.20 -3.50 12.61
N TYR A 53 4.90 -2.50 12.06
CA TYR A 53 6.31 -2.68 11.71
C TYR A 53 7.20 -2.74 12.96
N ASP A 54 7.85 -3.89 13.21
CA ASP A 54 8.69 -4.13 14.40
C ASP A 54 9.91 -5.01 14.06
N ILE A 55 11.10 -4.39 14.05
CA ILE A 55 12.38 -5.09 13.82
C ILE A 55 12.77 -6.03 14.95
N SER A 56 12.16 -5.89 16.13
CA SER A 56 12.43 -6.72 17.31
C SER A 56 11.46 -7.90 17.45
N ALA A 57 10.44 -7.98 16.59
CA ALA A 57 9.47 -9.07 16.62
C ALA A 57 10.14 -10.43 16.37
N GLU A 58 9.74 -11.43 17.17
CA GLU A 58 10.10 -12.83 16.91
C GLU A 58 9.51 -13.26 15.57
N ASP A 59 10.24 -14.09 14.82
CA ASP A 59 9.79 -14.61 13.52
C ASP A 59 9.55 -13.55 12.42
N ASN A 60 10.02 -12.31 12.60
CA ASN A 60 9.69 -11.16 11.73
C ASN A 60 10.02 -11.30 10.24
N GLN A 61 10.75 -12.33 9.83
CA GLN A 61 11.05 -12.66 8.43
C GLN A 61 10.06 -13.69 7.82
N ASN A 62 9.01 -14.11 8.54
CA ASN A 62 8.07 -15.14 8.09
C ASN A 62 6.61 -14.83 8.48
N ILE A 63 5.66 -15.65 8.05
CA ILE A 63 4.22 -15.39 8.24
C ILE A 63 3.74 -15.54 9.68
N CYS A 64 4.52 -16.16 10.58
CA CYS A 64 4.12 -16.36 11.97
C CYS A 64 4.05 -15.04 12.73
N SER A 65 4.99 -14.11 12.49
CA SER A 65 5.00 -12.79 13.12
C SER A 65 3.76 -11.97 12.74
N VAL A 66 3.34 -12.05 11.48
CA VAL A 66 2.11 -11.40 10.99
C VAL A 66 0.87 -12.06 11.60
N PHE A 67 0.61 -13.34 11.31
CA PHE A 67 -0.67 -13.97 11.67
C PHE A 67 -0.81 -14.33 13.16
N LEU A 68 0.30 -14.49 13.89
CA LEU A 68 0.25 -14.87 15.31
C LEU A 68 0.58 -13.71 16.26
N LYS A 69 1.29 -12.67 15.80
CA LYS A 69 1.77 -11.59 16.67
C LYS A 69 1.28 -10.21 16.23
N GLY A 70 0.79 -10.05 15.00
CA GLY A 70 0.35 -8.76 14.46
C GLY A 70 1.49 -7.74 14.34
N ARG A 71 2.74 -8.20 14.19
CA ARG A 71 3.90 -7.32 14.05
C ARG A 71 5.04 -8.00 13.31
N SER A 72 5.71 -7.30 12.42
CA SER A 72 6.72 -7.92 11.54
C SER A 72 7.63 -6.90 10.86
N VAL A 73 8.56 -7.36 10.02
CA VAL A 73 9.26 -6.52 9.04
C VAL A 73 8.82 -6.84 7.61
N CYS A 74 9.40 -6.13 6.63
CA CYS A 74 9.03 -6.18 5.21
C CYS A 74 8.87 -7.59 4.65
N GLN A 75 9.80 -8.50 4.96
CA GLN A 75 9.73 -9.88 4.48
C GLN A 75 8.53 -10.65 5.04
N GLY A 76 8.10 -10.38 6.27
CA GLY A 76 6.88 -10.97 6.83
C GLY A 76 5.62 -10.40 6.20
N TYR A 77 5.53 -9.07 5.99
CA TYR A 77 4.44 -8.44 5.25
C TYR A 77 4.29 -9.06 3.85
N ALA A 78 5.38 -9.10 3.08
CA ALA A 78 5.37 -9.60 1.71
C ALA A 78 5.04 -11.10 1.62
N LYS A 79 5.50 -11.92 2.58
CA LYS A 79 5.12 -13.34 2.64
C LYS A 79 3.68 -13.56 3.06
N ALA A 80 3.15 -12.76 3.99
CA ALA A 80 1.75 -12.83 4.39
C ALA A 80 0.82 -12.44 3.24
N MET A 81 1.18 -11.39 2.48
CA MET A 81 0.49 -10.96 1.26
C MET A 81 0.48 -12.08 0.23
N GLN A 82 1.65 -12.63 -0.10
CA GLN A 82 1.75 -13.77 -1.01
C GLN A 82 0.91 -14.96 -0.54
N TYR A 83 0.93 -15.27 0.76
CA TYR A 83 0.18 -16.39 1.32
C TYR A 83 -1.32 -16.20 1.19
N LEU A 84 -1.86 -15.02 1.54
CA LEU A 84 -3.29 -14.73 1.42
C LEU A 84 -3.75 -14.70 -0.05
N LEU A 85 -2.97 -14.07 -0.94
CA LEU A 85 -3.27 -14.03 -2.37
C LEU A 85 -3.34 -15.43 -2.99
N ASN A 86 -2.36 -16.29 -2.70
CA ASN A 86 -2.36 -17.67 -3.18
C ASN A 86 -3.57 -18.47 -2.66
N ASN A 87 -4.01 -18.24 -1.42
CA ASN A 87 -5.24 -18.86 -0.88
C ASN A 87 -6.51 -18.30 -1.55
N ALA A 88 -6.48 -17.07 -2.03
CA ALA A 88 -7.54 -16.46 -2.83
C ALA A 88 -7.50 -16.85 -4.32
N GLY A 89 -6.54 -17.67 -4.74
CA GLY A 89 -6.36 -18.10 -6.12
C GLY A 89 -5.66 -17.09 -7.02
N ILE A 90 -5.05 -16.06 -6.44
CA ILE A 90 -4.36 -14.97 -7.15
C ILE A 90 -2.86 -15.23 -7.11
N GLU A 91 -2.21 -15.25 -8.27
CA GLU A 91 -0.78 -15.53 -8.37
C GLU A 91 0.07 -14.38 -7.80
N ALA A 92 0.96 -14.71 -6.86
CA ALA A 92 1.87 -13.76 -6.26
C ALA A 92 3.28 -14.34 -6.07
N VAL A 93 4.29 -13.51 -6.35
CA VAL A 93 5.70 -13.83 -6.20
C VAL A 93 6.33 -12.89 -5.19
N LEU A 94 7.14 -13.45 -4.27
CA LEU A 94 7.98 -12.67 -3.38
C LEU A 94 9.16 -12.11 -4.17
N VAL A 95 9.32 -10.78 -4.15
CA VAL A 95 10.44 -10.07 -4.76
C VAL A 95 11.40 -9.65 -3.65
N LEU A 96 12.68 -9.90 -3.85
CA LEU A 96 13.76 -9.49 -2.96
C LEU A 96 14.60 -8.43 -3.67
N GLY A 97 15.10 -7.48 -2.89
CA GLY A 97 15.88 -6.38 -3.42
C GLY A 97 16.32 -5.43 -2.33
N LYS A 98 16.42 -4.16 -2.67
CA LYS A 98 16.77 -3.06 -1.77
C LYS A 98 15.92 -1.85 -2.12
N VAL A 99 15.81 -0.92 -1.18
CA VAL A 99 15.29 0.42 -1.45
C VAL A 99 16.47 1.37 -1.68
N HIS A 100 16.29 2.41 -2.49
CA HIS A 100 17.37 3.38 -2.73
C HIS A 100 17.82 3.98 -1.40
N GLN A 101 19.14 3.98 -1.16
CA GLN A 101 19.76 4.47 0.07
C GLN A 101 19.39 3.70 1.36
N GLY A 102 18.78 2.51 1.28
CA GLY A 102 18.42 1.71 2.44
C GLY A 102 18.90 0.26 2.41
N ASP A 103 18.37 -0.53 3.35
CA ASP A 103 18.70 -1.93 3.56
C ASP A 103 17.99 -2.87 2.56
N GLY A 104 18.24 -4.17 2.73
CA GLY A 104 17.50 -5.22 2.02
C GLY A 104 16.00 -5.11 2.28
N HIS A 105 15.21 -5.26 1.22
CA HIS A 105 13.76 -5.11 1.25
C HIS A 105 13.06 -6.23 0.50
N ALA A 106 11.78 -6.42 0.81
CA ALA A 106 10.95 -7.45 0.20
C ALA A 106 9.53 -6.94 -0.03
N TRP A 107 9.00 -7.23 -1.22
CA TRP A 107 7.66 -6.84 -1.66
C TRP A 107 7.10 -7.93 -2.59
N ASN A 108 6.00 -7.65 -3.29
CA ASN A 108 5.33 -8.64 -4.14
C ASN A 108 5.19 -8.19 -5.60
N LEU A 109 5.25 -9.17 -6.49
CA LEU A 109 4.76 -9.10 -7.86
C LEU A 109 3.47 -9.93 -7.92
N VAL A 110 2.37 -9.35 -8.38
CA VAL A 110 1.02 -9.92 -8.28
C VAL A 110 0.33 -9.86 -9.63
N SER A 111 -0.33 -10.94 -10.04
CA SER A 111 -1.21 -10.95 -11.21
C SER A 111 -2.60 -10.47 -10.81
N VAL A 112 -3.09 -9.43 -11.46
CA VAL A 112 -4.41 -8.83 -11.21
C VAL A 112 -5.08 -8.59 -12.56
N ASN A 113 -6.26 -9.17 -12.78
CA ASN A 113 -7.06 -9.00 -13.99
C ASN A 113 -6.20 -9.20 -15.27
N ASP A 114 -5.49 -10.33 -15.33
CA ASP A 114 -4.57 -10.76 -16.42
C ASP A 114 -3.32 -9.90 -16.64
N ASN A 115 -3.05 -8.90 -15.79
CA ASN A 115 -1.85 -8.06 -15.85
C ASN A 115 -0.97 -8.26 -14.61
N TRP A 116 0.31 -7.97 -14.72
CA TRP A 116 1.26 -8.05 -13.60
C TRP A 116 1.54 -6.67 -13.02
N TYR A 117 1.60 -6.58 -11.70
CA TYR A 117 1.88 -5.34 -10.96
C TYR A 117 2.78 -5.59 -9.76
N TYR A 118 3.52 -4.57 -9.34
CA TYR A 118 4.19 -4.58 -8.05
C TYR A 118 3.29 -4.03 -6.95
N ILE A 119 3.41 -4.63 -5.77
CA ILE A 119 2.72 -4.23 -4.55
C ILE A 119 3.69 -4.27 -3.38
N ASP A 120 3.77 -3.20 -2.60
CA ASP A 120 4.50 -3.16 -1.33
C ASP A 120 3.57 -2.78 -0.17
N ALA A 121 3.21 -3.77 0.63
CA ALA A 121 2.38 -3.59 1.83
C ALA A 121 3.15 -2.93 2.99
N THR A 122 4.48 -2.97 2.98
CA THR A 122 5.29 -2.34 4.02
C THR A 122 5.32 -0.82 3.83
N TRP A 123 5.57 -0.36 2.60
CA TRP A 123 5.52 1.07 2.27
C TRP A 123 4.08 1.57 2.08
N GLY A 124 3.12 0.64 2.07
CA GLY A 124 1.69 0.91 2.23
C GLY A 124 1.27 1.28 3.65
N ASP A 125 1.99 0.79 4.65
CA ASP A 125 1.77 1.16 6.04
C ASP A 125 2.38 2.54 6.30
N ALA A 126 1.60 3.61 6.11
CA ALA A 126 2.10 4.97 6.28
C ALA A 126 2.50 5.26 7.74
N TYR A 127 2.07 4.44 8.71
CA TYR A 127 2.49 4.55 10.10
C TYR A 127 3.98 4.21 10.27
N TYR A 128 4.54 3.37 9.40
CA TYR A 128 5.98 3.13 9.34
C TYR A 128 6.74 4.33 8.73
N LEU A 129 6.12 5.03 7.78
CA LEU A 129 6.73 6.18 7.09
C LEU A 129 6.68 7.47 7.93
N LEU A 130 5.66 7.60 8.78
CA LEU A 130 5.47 8.72 9.69
C LEU A 130 6.13 8.39 11.03
N GLY A 131 7.29 8.99 11.32
CA GLY A 131 7.95 8.86 12.63
C GLY A 131 7.04 9.29 13.80
N ASP A 132 7.48 8.99 15.03
CA ASP A 132 6.70 9.10 16.28
C ASP A 132 5.93 10.43 16.51
N ASP A 133 6.30 11.53 15.86
CA ASP A 133 5.72 12.87 16.06
C ASP A 133 4.33 13.09 15.41
N VAL A 134 3.92 12.29 14.42
CA VAL A 134 2.65 12.50 13.67
C VAL A 134 1.50 11.62 14.18
N GLN A 135 1.76 10.74 15.15
CA GLN A 135 0.84 9.68 15.58
C GLN A 135 -0.46 10.15 16.25
N THR A 136 -0.62 11.43 16.58
CA THR A 136 -1.67 11.87 17.51
C THR A 136 -3.03 12.22 16.88
N GLN A 137 -3.16 12.23 15.55
CA GLN A 137 -4.42 12.64 14.90
C GLN A 137 -4.92 11.76 13.74
N MET A 138 -4.15 10.77 13.25
CA MET A 138 -4.60 9.93 12.13
C MET A 138 -5.28 8.66 12.61
N THR A 139 -6.46 8.34 12.04
CA THR A 139 -7.00 6.98 12.15
C THR A 139 -6.12 6.02 11.33
N ARG A 140 -6.07 4.73 11.71
CA ARG A 140 -5.32 3.75 10.90
C ARG A 140 -5.80 3.71 9.45
N THR A 141 -7.09 3.97 9.22
CA THR A 141 -7.72 4.07 7.88
C THR A 141 -7.15 5.17 7.01
N ALA A 142 -6.88 6.35 7.58
CA ALA A 142 -6.20 7.43 6.87
C ALA A 142 -4.70 7.18 6.66
N ALA A 143 -4.15 6.11 7.23
CA ALA A 143 -2.72 5.77 7.21
C ALA A 143 -2.34 4.71 6.16
N ILE A 144 -3.23 4.33 5.23
CA ILE A 144 -2.83 3.47 4.10
C ILE A 144 -2.32 4.34 2.96
N ASN A 145 -1.06 4.13 2.59
CA ASN A 145 -0.43 4.71 1.42
C ASN A 145 -0.63 3.82 0.20
N TYR A 146 -1.36 4.28 -0.81
CA TYR A 146 -1.60 3.53 -2.04
C TYR A 146 -0.62 3.83 -3.17
N ASP A 147 0.44 4.62 -2.92
CA ASP A 147 1.49 4.88 -3.91
C ASP A 147 2.26 3.62 -4.34
N TYR A 148 2.15 2.54 -3.57
CA TYR A 148 2.78 1.25 -3.85
C TYR A 148 1.77 0.12 -4.07
N PHE A 149 0.52 0.47 -4.43
CA PHE A 149 -0.52 -0.50 -4.75
C PHE A 149 -0.75 -0.60 -6.26
N CYS A 150 -0.51 -1.80 -6.81
CA CYS A 150 -0.61 -2.12 -8.23
C CYS A 150 0.14 -1.12 -9.12
N VAL A 151 1.46 -1.03 -8.94
CA VAL A 151 2.32 -0.11 -9.69
C VAL A 151 3.12 -0.80 -10.78
N THR A 152 3.51 -0.02 -11.78
CA THR A 152 4.36 -0.43 -12.90
C THR A 152 5.81 -0.65 -12.49
N THR A 153 6.60 -1.26 -13.38
CA THR A 153 8.06 -1.36 -13.23
C THR A 153 8.69 0.04 -13.11
N GLU A 154 8.30 0.99 -13.97
CA GLU A 154 8.81 2.35 -13.94
C GLU A 154 8.58 3.02 -12.58
N GLN A 155 7.38 2.87 -12.02
CA GLN A 155 7.00 3.47 -10.73
C GLN A 155 7.74 2.82 -9.55
N ILE A 156 7.84 1.48 -9.50
CA ILE A 156 8.50 0.82 -8.37
C ILE A 156 10.01 1.07 -8.38
N GLU A 157 10.64 1.16 -9.56
CA GLU A 157 12.09 1.36 -9.71
C GLU A 157 12.56 2.77 -9.32
N GLN A 158 11.64 3.73 -9.18
CA GLN A 158 11.93 5.04 -8.62
C GLN A 158 12.40 4.96 -7.16
N THR A 159 11.99 3.94 -6.41
CA THR A 159 12.35 3.76 -5.00
C THR A 159 12.99 2.40 -4.68
N HIS A 160 12.79 1.39 -5.53
CA HIS A 160 13.25 0.02 -5.31
C HIS A 160 14.25 -0.44 -6.37
N VAL A 161 15.13 -1.36 -5.98
CA VAL A 161 16.04 -2.08 -6.88
C VAL A 161 15.86 -3.58 -6.62
N MET A 162 15.40 -4.30 -7.64
CA MET A 162 15.26 -5.76 -7.58
C MET A 162 16.62 -6.45 -7.57
N ASP A 163 16.79 -7.44 -6.69
CA ASP A 163 17.97 -8.31 -6.61
C ASP A 163 17.53 -9.77 -6.72
N MET A 164 17.07 -10.13 -7.93
CA MET A 164 16.52 -11.45 -8.25
C MET A 164 17.43 -12.19 -9.22
N VAL A 165 17.61 -13.50 -9.00
CA VAL A 165 18.41 -14.37 -9.89
C VAL A 165 17.71 -14.59 -11.24
N ILE A 166 16.38 -14.49 -11.26
CA ILE A 166 15.56 -14.62 -12.46
C ILE A 166 15.01 -13.22 -12.80
N PRO A 167 15.07 -12.79 -14.07
CA PRO A 167 14.47 -11.51 -14.46
C PRO A 167 12.96 -11.55 -14.23
N MET A 168 12.43 -10.49 -13.61
CA MET A 168 11.00 -10.30 -13.43
C MET A 168 10.37 -9.76 -14.72
N PRO A 169 9.08 -10.05 -15.00
CA PRO A 169 8.38 -9.47 -16.13
C PRO A 169 8.29 -7.94 -15.98
N GLU A 170 8.27 -7.26 -17.12
CA GLU A 170 7.98 -5.83 -17.18
C GLU A 170 6.49 -5.59 -16.96
N CYS A 171 6.16 -4.74 -16.00
CA CYS A 171 4.81 -4.36 -15.63
C CYS A 171 4.53 -2.95 -16.18
N SER A 172 3.63 -2.82 -17.15
CA SER A 172 3.32 -1.54 -17.81
C SER A 172 1.85 -1.14 -17.75
N ALA A 173 0.97 -2.05 -17.33
CA ALA A 173 -0.45 -1.76 -17.17
C ALA A 173 -0.67 -0.83 -15.98
N ILE A 174 -1.66 0.06 -16.09
CA ILE A 174 -2.10 0.95 -15.00
C ILE A 174 -3.59 0.78 -14.66
N SER A 175 -4.31 -0.10 -15.37
CA SER A 175 -5.76 -0.29 -15.22
C SER A 175 -6.19 -0.58 -13.78
N ASP A 176 -5.38 -1.34 -13.05
CA ASP A 176 -5.64 -1.75 -11.67
C ASP A 176 -4.79 -0.99 -10.65
N ASN A 177 -4.08 0.07 -11.08
CA ASN A 177 -3.47 1.02 -10.15
C ASN A 177 -4.56 1.68 -9.29
N TYR A 178 -4.29 1.86 -8.00
CA TYR A 178 -5.28 2.41 -7.06
C TYR A 178 -5.88 3.72 -7.55
N TYR A 179 -5.06 4.71 -7.92
CA TYR A 179 -5.55 6.03 -8.29
C TYR A 179 -6.31 6.02 -9.62
N VAL A 180 -5.99 5.10 -10.53
CA VAL A 180 -6.73 4.93 -11.78
C VAL A 180 -8.11 4.35 -11.48
N ARG A 181 -8.18 3.29 -10.67
CA ARG A 181 -9.43 2.62 -10.27
C ARG A 181 -10.36 3.52 -9.47
N GLU A 182 -9.80 4.36 -8.60
CA GLU A 182 -10.55 5.27 -7.74
C GLU A 182 -10.83 6.63 -8.40
N GLY A 183 -10.41 6.86 -9.65
CA GLY A 183 -10.63 8.11 -10.37
C GLY A 183 -9.79 9.30 -9.87
N LEU A 184 -8.75 9.03 -9.08
CA LEU A 184 -7.83 9.96 -8.42
C LEU A 184 -6.54 10.22 -9.23
N TYR A 185 -6.43 9.62 -10.42
CA TYR A 185 -5.30 9.79 -11.34
C TYR A 185 -5.57 10.92 -12.35
N PHE A 186 -4.64 11.87 -12.42
CA PHE A 186 -4.74 13.08 -13.23
C PHE A 186 -3.63 13.17 -14.26
N THR A 187 -4.03 13.39 -15.52
CA THR A 187 -3.14 13.66 -16.66
C THR A 187 -3.08 15.16 -17.01
N SER A 188 -3.86 15.98 -16.30
CA SER A 188 -3.92 17.44 -16.44
C SER A 188 -4.58 18.06 -15.21
N TYR A 189 -4.32 19.34 -14.96
CA TYR A 189 -5.10 20.10 -13.97
C TYR A 189 -6.48 20.45 -14.56
N GLU A 190 -7.55 20.02 -13.89
CA GLU A 190 -8.93 20.22 -14.31
C GLU A 190 -9.74 20.75 -13.12
N GLU A 191 -10.04 22.05 -13.11
CA GLU A 191 -10.67 22.75 -11.98
C GLU A 191 -12.00 22.10 -11.54
N ASP A 192 -12.90 21.83 -12.49
CA ASP A 192 -14.21 21.20 -12.23
C ASP A 192 -14.06 19.80 -11.60
N ARG A 193 -13.03 19.06 -12.02
CA ARG A 193 -12.80 17.69 -11.58
C ARG A 193 -12.22 17.66 -10.15
N ILE A 194 -11.36 18.62 -9.82
CA ILE A 194 -10.89 18.85 -8.45
C ILE A 194 -12.05 19.29 -7.54
N ALA A 195 -12.89 20.22 -8.00
CA ALA A 195 -14.04 20.68 -7.23
C ALA A 195 -15.00 19.52 -6.88
N GLU A 196 -15.31 18.65 -7.85
CA GLU A 196 -16.17 17.48 -7.63
C GLU A 196 -15.52 16.45 -6.70
N LEU A 197 -14.19 16.27 -6.78
CA LEU A 197 -13.44 15.38 -5.89
C LEU A 197 -13.56 15.81 -4.42
N PHE A 198 -13.30 17.09 -4.12
CA PHE A 198 -13.41 17.62 -2.75
C PHE A 198 -14.86 17.61 -2.25
N LYS A 199 -15.83 17.89 -3.12
CA LYS A 199 -17.24 17.78 -2.80
C LYS A 199 -17.63 16.35 -2.42
N THR A 200 -17.27 15.37 -3.25
CA THR A 200 -17.56 13.95 -3.00
C THR A 200 -16.93 13.49 -1.69
N ALA A 201 -15.66 13.83 -1.47
CA ALA A 201 -14.97 13.46 -0.25
C ALA A 201 -15.63 14.02 1.01
N ARG A 202 -16.20 15.23 0.94
CA ARG A 202 -16.99 15.83 2.03
C ARG A 202 -18.32 15.12 2.24
N GLU A 203 -19.04 14.79 1.16
CA GLU A 203 -20.31 14.05 1.23
C GLU A 203 -20.13 12.66 1.84
N GLU A 204 -18.98 12.03 1.59
CA GLU A 204 -18.60 10.73 2.14
C GLU A 204 -17.92 10.79 3.52
N ASN A 205 -17.66 11.99 4.06
CA ASN A 205 -16.91 12.20 5.31
C ASN A 205 -15.53 11.54 5.30
N ARG A 206 -14.80 11.65 4.18
CA ARG A 206 -13.40 11.17 4.10
C ARG A 206 -12.50 12.05 4.96
N GLU A 207 -11.53 11.43 5.64
CA GLU A 207 -10.52 12.15 6.44
C GLU A 207 -9.43 12.76 5.55
N THR A 208 -9.11 12.11 4.42
CA THR A 208 -8.07 12.54 3.51
C THR A 208 -8.48 12.38 2.04
N ILE A 209 -7.84 13.16 1.17
CA ILE A 209 -7.86 12.98 -0.28
C ILE A 209 -6.42 12.90 -0.77
N THR A 210 -6.07 11.84 -1.47
CA THR A 210 -4.80 11.75 -2.19
C THR A 210 -5.04 11.77 -3.69
N VAL A 211 -4.36 12.66 -4.41
CA VAL A 211 -4.35 12.72 -5.87
C VAL A 211 -3.00 12.28 -6.41
N LYS A 212 -3.00 11.59 -7.55
CA LYS A 212 -1.80 11.12 -8.24
C LYS A 212 -1.73 11.75 -9.62
N CYS A 213 -0.59 12.33 -9.96
CA CYS A 213 -0.34 12.93 -11.26
C CYS A 213 0.41 11.96 -12.18
N SER A 214 0.20 12.08 -13.49
CA SER A 214 0.84 11.22 -14.47
C SER A 214 2.35 11.38 -14.54
N ASP A 215 2.83 12.58 -14.28
CA ASP A 215 4.24 12.96 -14.36
C ASP A 215 4.51 14.21 -13.50
N GLY A 216 5.79 14.57 -13.42
CA GLY A 216 6.26 15.72 -12.65
C GLY A 216 5.73 17.06 -13.14
N ALA A 217 5.45 17.23 -14.44
CA ALA A 217 4.95 18.50 -14.95
C ALA A 217 3.49 18.74 -14.53
N ILE A 218 2.67 17.68 -14.57
CA ILE A 218 1.29 17.75 -14.07
C ILE A 218 1.29 17.94 -12.54
N TYR A 219 2.18 17.25 -11.83
CA TYR A 219 2.37 17.42 -10.39
C TYR A 219 2.75 18.86 -10.01
N GLU A 220 3.78 19.43 -10.64
CA GLU A 220 4.22 20.81 -10.38
C GLU A 220 3.11 21.82 -10.65
N ASN A 221 2.31 21.58 -11.69
CA ASN A 221 1.15 22.40 -12.01
C ASN A 221 0.07 22.27 -10.92
N MET A 222 -0.26 21.06 -10.48
CA MET A 222 -1.20 20.84 -9.36
C MET A 222 -0.75 21.53 -8.08
N VAL A 223 0.52 21.38 -7.69
CA VAL A 223 1.09 22.07 -6.52
C VAL A 223 0.98 23.59 -6.69
N THR A 224 1.27 24.10 -7.88
CA THR A 224 1.22 25.54 -8.14
C THR A 224 -0.21 26.08 -7.99
N GLU A 225 -1.20 25.42 -8.59
CA GLU A 225 -2.59 25.87 -8.47
C GLU A 225 -3.14 25.67 -7.06
N LEU A 226 -3.11 24.44 -6.53
CA LEU A 226 -3.77 24.13 -5.26
C LEU A 226 -3.09 24.78 -4.06
N ILE A 227 -1.75 24.76 -4.02
CA ILE A 227 -0.97 25.17 -2.84
C ILE A 227 -0.44 26.59 -2.99
N LYS A 228 0.28 26.91 -4.08
CA LYS A 228 0.93 28.24 -4.22
C LYS A 228 -0.08 29.34 -4.52
N ASN A 229 -1.04 29.08 -5.41
CA ASN A 229 -2.14 29.99 -5.73
C ASN A 229 -3.30 29.87 -4.73
N GLN A 230 -3.22 28.93 -3.78
CA GLN A 230 -4.18 28.76 -2.69
C GLN A 230 -5.61 28.45 -3.18
N THR A 231 -5.77 27.86 -4.37
CA THR A 231 -7.11 27.52 -4.90
C THR A 231 -7.78 26.42 -4.08
N VAL A 232 -7.01 25.61 -3.32
CA VAL A 232 -7.56 24.56 -2.44
C VAL A 232 -8.61 25.09 -1.45
N PHE A 233 -8.46 26.33 -0.95
CA PHE A 233 -9.41 26.95 -0.01
C PHE A 233 -10.77 27.28 -0.64
N GLN A 234 -10.91 27.16 -1.97
CA GLN A 234 -12.21 27.23 -2.63
C GLN A 234 -13.00 25.93 -2.43
N TYR A 235 -12.32 24.82 -2.13
CA TYR A 235 -12.89 23.48 -2.08
C TYR A 235 -12.98 22.88 -0.67
N VAL A 236 -12.33 23.49 0.33
CA VAL A 236 -12.36 23.03 1.73
C VAL A 236 -13.02 24.05 2.64
N ASP A 237 -13.68 23.57 3.69
CA ASP A 237 -14.17 24.44 4.77
C ASP A 237 -13.06 24.57 5.82
N ALA A 238 -12.28 25.64 5.73
CA ALA A 238 -11.15 25.92 6.62
C ALA A 238 -11.42 27.20 7.44
N PRO A 239 -12.13 27.10 8.59
CA PRO A 239 -12.52 28.27 9.38
C PRO A 239 -11.34 29.07 9.93
N ASP A 240 -10.20 28.42 10.14
CA ASP A 240 -8.94 29.01 10.59
C ASP A 240 -8.01 29.40 9.43
N GLY A 241 -8.43 29.17 8.19
CA GLY A 241 -7.66 29.46 6.98
C GLY A 241 -6.46 28.53 6.79
N THR A 242 -6.47 27.34 7.39
CA THR A 242 -5.38 26.36 7.23
C THR A 242 -5.90 25.02 6.71
N ILE A 243 -5.03 24.32 5.98
CA ILE A 243 -5.25 22.94 5.55
C ILE A 243 -3.93 22.18 5.68
N ALA A 244 -3.98 21.00 6.31
CA ALA A 244 -2.82 20.12 6.36
C ALA A 244 -2.70 19.36 5.04
N TYR A 245 -1.48 19.25 4.53
CA TYR A 245 -1.17 18.44 3.36
C TYR A 245 0.25 17.87 3.45
N THR A 246 0.50 16.83 2.66
CA THR A 246 1.82 16.25 2.44
C THR A 246 1.91 15.88 0.97
N ASP A 247 3.12 15.90 0.44
CA ASP A 247 3.39 15.64 -0.95
C ASP A 247 4.52 14.62 -1.09
N ASN A 248 4.49 13.86 -2.17
CA ASN A 248 5.52 12.89 -2.52
C ASN A 248 5.91 13.13 -3.97
N GLU A 249 6.88 14.02 -4.16
CA GLU A 249 7.38 14.44 -5.48
C GLU A 249 7.93 13.24 -6.27
N GLN A 250 8.60 12.29 -5.62
CA GLN A 250 9.10 11.09 -6.30
C GLN A 250 7.98 10.28 -6.91
N GLN A 251 6.83 10.25 -6.23
CA GLN A 251 5.65 9.50 -6.63
C GLN A 251 4.61 10.39 -7.34
N ASN A 252 4.84 11.69 -7.52
CA ASN A 252 3.87 12.63 -8.08
C ASN A 252 2.50 12.62 -7.38
N SER A 253 2.45 12.44 -6.05
CA SER A 253 1.19 12.39 -5.28
C SER A 253 1.10 13.51 -4.24
N ILE A 254 -0.12 13.96 -3.96
CA ILE A 254 -0.41 15.01 -2.94
C ILE A 254 -1.60 14.54 -2.11
N THR A 255 -1.47 14.57 -0.79
CA THR A 255 -2.53 14.23 0.17
C THR A 255 -2.94 15.45 0.95
N PHE A 256 -4.25 15.71 1.01
CA PHE A 256 -4.88 16.75 1.82
C PHE A 256 -5.72 16.12 2.94
N TRP A 257 -5.69 16.71 4.14
CA TRP A 257 -6.60 16.38 5.23
C TRP A 257 -7.80 17.34 5.19
N LEU A 258 -9.00 16.78 5.31
CA LEU A 258 -10.28 17.51 5.18
C LEU A 258 -10.89 17.94 6.52
#